data_AF-A7F8Y8-F1
#
_entry.id   AF-A7F8Y8-F1
#
_cell.length_a   1.000
_cell.length_b   1.000
_cell.length_c   1.000
_cell.angle_alpha   90.00
_cell.angle_beta   90.00
_cell.angle_gamma   90.00
#
_symmetry.space_group_name_H-M   'P 1'
#
loop_
_entity.id
_entity.type
_entity.pdbx_description
1 polymer ?
#
loop_
_entity_poly.entity_id
_entity_poly.type
_entity_poly.pdbx_seq_one_letter_code
_entity_poly.pdbx_strand_id
1 'polypeptide(L)'
;MPKQKAPKGASKDVSSTAEVNDARFSNFSTDPRFRLPSKKQTRTKIDKRFSRMLKDEDFSNSAKVDRYGRKLSGSGKKKALERLYVDEDEDEEDSESENEDENGLGEDVEVEDDEVVEKELRKAAAAWRSGN
;
A
#
# COMPACT_ATOMS: atom_id res chain seq x y z
N MET A 1 3.30 -6.49 43.39
CA MET A 1 3.79 -6.30 42.00
C MET A 1 2.62 -5.79 41.15
N PRO A 2 2.63 -4.53 40.68
CA PRO A 2 1.54 -3.99 39.88
C PRO A 2 1.60 -4.53 38.44
N LYS A 3 0.45 -4.98 37.92
CA LYS A 3 0.28 -5.47 36.54
C LYS A 3 0.26 -4.28 35.57
N GLN A 4 1.12 -4.31 34.56
CA GLN A 4 1.21 -3.29 33.51
C GLN A 4 -0.04 -3.32 32.62
N LYS A 5 -0.57 -2.12 32.30
CA LYS A 5 -1.68 -1.90 31.37
C LYS A 5 -1.14 -1.97 29.93
N ALA A 6 -1.74 -2.80 29.08
CA ALA A 6 -1.43 -2.87 27.66
C ALA A 6 -1.99 -1.65 26.89
N PRO A 7 -1.33 -1.20 25.80
CA PRO A 7 -1.79 -0.07 25.01
C PRO A 7 -3.11 -0.39 24.28
N LYS A 8 -4.04 0.55 24.33
CA LYS A 8 -5.31 0.54 23.61
C LYS A 8 -5.01 1.04 22.19
N GLY A 9 -4.97 0.14 21.20
CA GLY A 9 -4.71 0.55 19.81
C GLY A 9 -4.43 -0.56 18.79
N ALA A 10 -4.27 -1.83 19.21
CA ALA A 10 -4.18 -2.93 18.24
C ALA A 10 -5.60 -3.35 17.82
N SER A 11 -6.10 -2.80 16.71
CA SER A 11 -7.19 -3.43 15.96
C SER A 11 -6.64 -4.71 15.35
N LYS A 12 -6.84 -5.76 16.15
CA LYS A 12 -6.77 -7.18 15.82
C LYS A 12 -7.22 -7.44 14.38
N ASP A 13 -6.34 -8.10 13.65
CA ASP A 13 -6.55 -8.90 12.45
C ASP A 13 -8.04 -9.18 12.15
N VAL A 14 -8.59 -8.53 11.11
CA VAL A 14 -9.84 -8.96 10.46
C VAL A 14 -9.43 -9.80 9.26
N SER A 15 -8.77 -10.92 9.51
CA SER A 15 -9.43 -12.23 9.54
C SER A 15 -10.19 -12.52 8.25
N SER A 16 -9.53 -13.31 7.44
CA SER A 16 -9.99 -14.02 6.25
C SER A 16 -11.20 -14.95 6.43
N THR A 17 -12.06 -14.79 7.45
CA THR A 17 -13.30 -15.59 7.64
C THR A 17 -14.31 -14.92 8.60
N ALA A 18 -14.68 -13.65 8.38
CA ALA A 18 -15.91 -13.12 8.99
C ALA A 18 -17.09 -13.42 8.04
N GLU A 19 -17.83 -14.50 8.28
CA GLU A 19 -19.07 -14.79 7.53
C GLU A 19 -20.04 -13.61 7.68
N VAL A 20 -20.37 -12.97 6.55
CA VAL A 20 -21.31 -11.85 6.53
C VAL A 20 -22.71 -12.39 6.83
N ASN A 21 -23.20 -12.12 8.03
CA ASN A 21 -24.50 -12.60 8.53
C ASN A 21 -25.71 -11.85 7.94
N ASP A 22 -25.50 -10.83 7.11
CA ASP A 22 -26.57 -10.05 6.47
C ASP A 22 -27.03 -10.73 5.16
N ALA A 23 -28.32 -11.02 5.08
CA ALA A 23 -28.96 -11.66 3.93
C ALA A 23 -28.75 -10.91 2.61
N ARG A 24 -28.51 -9.60 2.64
CA ARG A 24 -28.20 -8.80 1.43
C ARG A 24 -26.87 -9.18 0.78
N PHE A 25 -25.95 -9.77 1.54
CA PHE A 25 -24.59 -10.09 1.10
C PHE A 25 -24.31 -11.61 1.07
N SER A 26 -25.34 -12.46 1.17
CA SER A 26 -25.19 -13.93 1.11
C SER A 26 -24.48 -14.41 -0.15
N ASN A 27 -24.63 -13.67 -1.25
CA ASN A 27 -24.01 -14.02 -2.53
C ASN A 27 -22.51 -13.71 -2.56
N PHE A 28 -22.00 -12.82 -1.70
CA PHE A 28 -20.61 -12.37 -1.72
C PHE A 28 -19.61 -13.48 -1.34
N SER A 29 -20.02 -14.41 -0.47
CA SER A 29 -19.19 -15.55 -0.05
C SER A 29 -19.13 -16.68 -1.07
N THR A 30 -20.19 -16.84 -1.87
CA THR A 30 -20.40 -18.04 -2.69
C THR A 30 -20.15 -17.78 -4.17
N ASP A 31 -20.54 -16.61 -4.68
CA ASP A 31 -20.49 -16.31 -6.11
C ASP A 31 -19.04 -16.00 -6.55
N PRO A 32 -18.49 -16.76 -7.52
CA PRO A 32 -17.11 -16.56 -8.00
C PRO A 32 -16.87 -15.17 -8.60
N ARG A 33 -17.92 -14.42 -8.98
CA ARG A 33 -17.80 -13.05 -9.48
C ARG A 33 -17.28 -12.07 -8.44
N PHE A 34 -17.52 -12.34 -7.15
CA PHE A 34 -17.06 -11.51 -6.04
C PHE A 34 -15.78 -12.04 -5.37
N ARG A 35 -15.24 -13.17 -5.86
CA ARG A 35 -13.92 -13.64 -5.42
C ARG A 35 -12.86 -12.69 -5.96
N LEU A 36 -12.03 -12.18 -5.05
CA LEU A 36 -10.89 -11.36 -5.45
C LEU A 36 -9.88 -12.26 -6.20
N PRO A 37 -9.38 -11.83 -7.38
CA PRO A 37 -8.33 -12.57 -8.06
C PRO A 37 -7.10 -12.67 -7.16
N SER A 38 -6.38 -13.80 -7.25
CA SER A 38 -5.18 -14.00 -6.42
C SER A 38 -4.08 -13.04 -6.86
N LYS A 39 -3.16 -12.70 -5.94
CA LYS A 39 -2.00 -11.84 -6.22
C LYS A 39 -1.19 -12.32 -7.44
N LYS A 40 -1.13 -13.64 -7.64
CA LYS A 40 -0.45 -14.28 -8.78
C LYS A 40 -1.17 -13.99 -10.10
N GLN A 41 -2.50 -14.03 -10.10
CA GLN A 41 -3.32 -13.79 -11.30
C GLN A 41 -3.39 -12.32 -11.70
N THR A 42 -3.14 -11.38 -10.79
CA THR A 42 -3.15 -9.94 -11.09
C THR A 42 -1.84 -9.45 -11.71
N ARG A 43 -0.74 -10.17 -11.53
CA ARG A 43 0.58 -9.79 -12.07
C ARG A 43 0.71 -10.19 -13.54
N THR A 44 1.39 -9.36 -14.32
CA THR A 44 1.63 -9.58 -15.76
C THR A 44 3.04 -10.12 -15.98
N LYS A 45 3.16 -11.26 -16.65
CA LYS A 45 4.48 -11.79 -17.03
C LYS A 45 5.11 -10.95 -18.14
N ILE A 46 6.37 -10.58 -17.97
CA ILE A 46 7.12 -9.80 -18.95
C ILE A 46 8.20 -10.62 -19.63
N ASP A 47 8.32 -10.43 -20.94
CA ASP A 47 9.36 -11.01 -21.80
C ASP A 47 10.75 -10.54 -21.31
N LYS A 48 11.74 -11.41 -21.43
CA LYS A 48 13.16 -11.17 -21.16
C LYS A 48 13.68 -9.79 -21.58
N ARG A 49 13.19 -9.22 -22.68
CA ARG A 49 13.58 -7.87 -23.14
C ARG A 49 13.29 -6.76 -22.12
N PHE A 50 12.27 -6.97 -21.28
CA PHE A 50 11.81 -6.01 -20.29
C PHE A 50 12.27 -6.35 -18.86
N SER A 51 12.95 -7.47 -18.65
CA SER A 51 13.49 -7.86 -17.32
C SER A 51 14.40 -6.81 -16.68
N ARG A 52 15.09 -6.01 -17.50
CA ARG A 52 15.90 -4.87 -17.04
C ARG A 52 15.08 -3.83 -16.29
N MET A 53 13.80 -3.68 -16.60
CA MET A 53 12.92 -2.71 -15.95
C MET A 53 12.80 -2.98 -14.44
N LEU A 54 12.80 -4.25 -14.02
CA LEU A 54 12.70 -4.66 -12.62
C LEU A 54 14.05 -4.62 -11.89
N LYS A 55 15.16 -4.87 -12.61
CA LYS A 55 16.49 -5.08 -12.03
C LYS A 55 17.40 -3.84 -12.07
N ASP A 56 17.21 -2.97 -13.04
CA ASP A 56 18.12 -1.86 -13.36
C ASP A 56 17.69 -0.57 -12.62
N GLU A 57 18.63 0.07 -11.93
CA GLU A 57 18.34 1.25 -11.12
C GLU A 57 17.97 2.48 -11.97
N ASP A 58 18.29 2.46 -13.26
CA ASP A 58 17.88 3.50 -14.21
C ASP A 58 16.35 3.63 -14.31
N PHE A 59 15.59 2.56 -14.01
CA PHE A 59 14.13 2.54 -14.04
C PHE A 59 13.49 2.81 -12.67
N SER A 60 14.15 2.42 -11.57
CA SER A 60 13.69 2.69 -10.20
C SER A 60 13.99 4.12 -9.76
N ASN A 61 15.01 4.77 -10.34
CA ASN A 61 15.47 6.08 -9.91
C ASN A 61 14.40 7.15 -10.17
N SER A 62 13.88 7.69 -9.07
CA SER A 62 12.89 8.76 -9.06
C SER A 62 13.50 10.07 -8.59
N ALA A 63 12.99 11.18 -9.12
CA ALA A 63 13.36 12.49 -8.59
C ALA A 63 12.94 12.57 -7.12
N LYS A 64 13.88 12.94 -6.25
CA LYS A 64 13.64 13.08 -4.81
C LYS A 64 12.69 14.21 -4.44
N VAL A 65 12.31 15.03 -5.43
CA VAL A 65 11.55 16.27 -5.23
C VAL A 65 10.51 16.42 -6.35
N ASP A 66 9.30 16.82 -6.00
CA ASP A 66 8.21 17.09 -6.95
C ASP A 66 8.37 18.47 -7.64
N ARG A 67 7.42 18.82 -8.52
CA ARG A 67 7.42 20.12 -9.23
C ARG A 67 7.32 21.34 -8.30
N TYR A 68 6.85 21.15 -7.07
CA TYR A 68 6.62 22.20 -6.08
C TYR A 68 7.68 22.22 -4.97
N GLY A 69 8.72 21.39 -5.05
CA GLY A 69 9.80 21.36 -4.07
C GLY A 69 9.55 20.45 -2.87
N ARG A 70 8.47 19.67 -2.84
CA ARG A 70 8.20 18.69 -1.78
C ARG A 70 9.03 17.43 -2.00
N LYS A 71 9.46 16.80 -0.91
CA LYS A 71 10.28 15.58 -0.96
C LYS A 71 9.39 14.38 -1.28
N LEU A 72 9.83 13.55 -2.21
CA LEU A 72 9.18 12.28 -2.55
C LEU A 72 10.01 11.13 -1.98
N SER A 73 9.36 10.04 -1.57
CA SER A 73 10.09 8.82 -1.23
C SER A 73 10.71 8.21 -2.51
N GLY A 74 11.91 7.66 -2.36
CA GLY A 74 12.65 7.10 -3.50
C GLY A 74 12.18 5.71 -3.92
N SER A 75 11.40 5.02 -3.09
CA SER A 75 11.15 3.57 -3.22
C SER A 75 9.84 3.19 -3.90
N GLY A 76 8.87 4.10 -4.03
CA GLY A 76 7.53 3.75 -4.52
C GLY A 76 7.52 3.14 -5.93
N LYS A 77 8.34 3.65 -6.86
CA LYS A 77 8.36 3.18 -8.25
C LYS A 77 8.81 1.73 -8.41
N LYS A 78 9.84 1.32 -7.68
CA LYS A 78 10.36 -0.07 -7.73
C LYS A 78 9.31 -1.06 -7.25
N LYS A 79 8.70 -0.76 -6.09
CA LYS A 79 7.63 -1.56 -5.50
C LYS A 79 6.39 -1.63 -6.40
N ALA A 80 6.01 -0.50 -7.01
CA ALA A 80 4.89 -0.46 -7.94
C ALA A 80 5.12 -1.37 -9.16
N LEU A 81 6.36 -1.44 -9.64
CA LEU A 81 6.74 -2.26 -10.77
C LEU A 81 6.71 -3.76 -10.45
N GLU A 82 7.30 -4.16 -9.32
CA GLU A 82 7.30 -5.54 -8.80
C GLU A 82 5.87 -6.04 -8.49
N ARG A 83 4.97 -5.13 -8.08
CA ARG A 83 3.57 -5.46 -7.82
C ARG A 83 2.77 -5.78 -9.09
N LEU A 84 3.15 -5.20 -10.23
CA LEU A 84 2.42 -5.32 -11.49
C LEU A 84 3.02 -6.35 -12.45
N TYR A 85 4.34 -6.56 -12.39
CA TYR A 85 5.07 -7.35 -13.37
C TYR A 85 5.93 -8.45 -12.72
N VAL A 86 6.08 -9.56 -13.43
CA VAL A 86 6.94 -10.70 -13.04
C VAL A 86 7.75 -11.13 -14.26
N ASP A 87 9.03 -11.42 -14.07
CA ASP A 87 9.88 -11.94 -15.15
C ASP A 87 9.41 -13.33 -15.61
N GLU A 88 9.43 -13.58 -16.92
CA GLU A 88 9.05 -14.89 -17.48
C GLU A 88 9.95 -16.05 -16.99
N ASP A 89 11.21 -15.75 -16.66
CA ASP A 89 12.21 -16.70 -16.18
C ASP A 89 12.22 -16.90 -14.65
N GLU A 90 11.40 -16.15 -13.90
CA GLU A 90 11.40 -16.17 -12.42
C GLU A 90 10.21 -17.00 -11.92
N ASP A 91 10.50 -18.07 -11.15
CA ASP A 91 9.48 -18.97 -10.61
C ASP A 91 8.59 -18.24 -9.59
N GLU A 92 7.27 -18.32 -9.78
CA GLU A 92 6.21 -17.60 -9.03
C GLU A 92 6.14 -17.93 -7.51
N GLU A 93 7.03 -18.78 -6.98
CA GLU A 93 7.14 -19.11 -5.55
C GLU A 93 8.15 -18.23 -4.80
N ASP A 94 9.13 -17.62 -5.48
CA ASP A 94 10.21 -16.87 -4.80
C ASP A 94 9.83 -15.40 -4.49
N SER A 95 8.75 -14.89 -5.10
CA SER A 95 8.26 -13.52 -4.91
C SER A 95 7.23 -13.37 -3.78
N GLU A 96 7.24 -14.29 -2.80
CA GLU A 96 6.28 -14.32 -1.68
C GLU A 96 6.85 -13.71 -0.38
N SER A 97 8.12 -13.29 -0.36
CA SER A 97 8.80 -12.94 0.91
C SER A 97 8.83 -11.46 1.32
N GLU A 98 8.54 -10.48 0.47
CA GLU A 98 8.53 -9.09 0.92
C GLU A 98 7.43 -8.31 0.20
N ASN A 99 6.40 -7.90 0.95
CA ASN A 99 5.52 -6.74 0.77
C ASN A 99 4.16 -7.10 1.37
N GLU A 100 4.10 -6.97 2.69
CA GLU A 100 2.90 -6.91 3.53
C GLU A 100 2.17 -5.57 3.27
N ASP A 101 1.78 -5.34 2.02
CA ASP A 101 1.02 -4.18 1.57
C ASP A 101 -0.33 -4.66 1.04
N GLU A 102 -1.16 -5.10 1.99
CA GLU A 102 -2.51 -5.59 1.74
C GLU A 102 -3.51 -4.42 1.73
N ASN A 103 -3.42 -3.50 0.77
CA ASN A 103 -4.59 -2.69 0.36
C ASN A 103 -4.43 -1.94 -0.98
N GLY A 104 -4.26 -2.68 -2.08
CA GLY A 104 -3.70 -2.12 -3.31
C GLY A 104 -4.61 -1.58 -4.41
N LEU A 105 -5.84 -1.08 -4.15
CA LEU A 105 -6.64 -0.38 -5.18
C LEU A 105 -6.79 1.14 -4.97
N GLY A 106 -6.09 1.74 -4.00
CA GLY A 106 -6.14 3.20 -3.82
C GLY A 106 -5.12 3.83 -2.87
N GLU A 107 -4.15 3.07 -2.33
CA GLU A 107 -3.38 3.50 -1.14
C GLU A 107 -1.87 3.69 -1.39
N ASP A 108 -1.44 3.98 -2.62
CA ASP A 108 -0.05 4.39 -2.91
C ASP A 108 0.02 5.85 -3.41
N VAL A 109 -0.91 6.68 -2.94
CA VAL A 109 -0.60 8.09 -2.79
C VAL A 109 0.05 8.17 -1.42
N GLU A 110 1.38 8.22 -1.36
CA GLU A 110 2.13 8.39 -0.11
C GLU A 110 1.55 9.60 0.67
N VAL A 111 0.71 9.32 1.66
CA VAL A 111 -0.06 10.27 2.47
C VAL A 111 0.77 10.93 3.57
N GLU A 112 2.09 10.73 3.58
CA GLU A 112 2.99 11.41 4.53
C GLU A 112 2.96 12.94 4.37
N ASP A 113 2.61 13.44 3.19
CA ASP A 113 2.39 14.86 2.93
C ASP A 113 1.20 15.44 3.71
N ASP A 114 0.19 14.63 4.06
CA ASP A 114 -0.96 15.07 4.85
C ASP A 114 -0.56 15.43 6.28
N GLU A 115 0.39 14.71 6.89
CA GLU A 115 0.84 15.01 8.26
C GLU A 115 1.56 16.36 8.37
N VAL A 116 2.38 16.70 7.37
CA VAL A 116 3.10 17.99 7.34
C VAL A 116 2.13 19.14 7.13
N VAL A 117 1.19 18.98 6.19
CA VAL A 117 0.15 19.97 5.91
C VAL A 117 -0.79 20.13 7.12
N GLU A 118 -1.18 19.04 7.77
CA GLU A 118 -2.04 19.04 8.96
C GLU A 118 -1.36 19.73 10.14
N LYS A 119 -0.05 19.53 10.32
CA LYS A 119 0.74 20.21 11.34
C LYS A 119 0.81 21.73 11.10
N GLU A 120 1.02 22.16 9.86
CA GLU A 120 1.04 23.59 9.50
C GLU A 120 -0.36 24.21 9.63
N LEU A 121 -1.42 23.52 9.21
CA LEU A 121 -2.82 23.95 9.40
C LEU A 121 -3.18 24.10 10.88
N ARG A 122 -2.77 23.14 11.73
CA ARG A 122 -2.99 23.22 13.17
C ARG A 122 -2.26 24.41 13.79
N LYS A 123 -1.06 24.72 13.32
CA LYS A 123 -0.27 25.88 13.76
C LYS A 123 -0.94 27.20 13.34
N ALA A 124 -1.42 27.30 12.10
CA ALA A 124 -2.16 28.45 11.60
C ALA A 124 -3.49 28.65 12.34
N ALA A 125 -4.23 27.57 12.59
CA ALA A 125 -5.49 27.59 13.34
C ALA A 125 -5.28 28.01 14.81
N ALA A 126 -4.19 27.57 15.44
CA ALA A 126 -3.83 27.99 16.80
C ALA A 126 -3.49 29.48 16.85
N ALA A 127 -2.72 29.99 15.88
CA ALA A 127 -2.37 31.40 15.78
C ALA A 127 -3.61 32.29 15.57
N TRP A 128 -4.57 31.84 14.76
CA TRP A 128 -5.84 32.55 14.56
C TRP A 128 -6.69 32.60 15.83
N ARG A 129 -6.77 31.49 16.57
CA ARG A 129 -7.51 31.43 17.85
C ARG A 129 -6.88 32.24 18.97
N SER A 130 -5.56 32.48 18.96
CA SER A 130 -4.90 33.33 19.96
C SER A 130 -4.98 34.83 19.67
N GLY A 131 -5.49 35.22 18.49
CA GLY A 131 -5.54 36.60 18.01
C GLY A 131 -6.86 37.35 18.25
N ASN A 132 -7.77 36.81 19.07
CA ASN A 132 -9.04 37.45 19.45
C ASN A 132 -9.23 37.47 20.97
#